data_AF-A0A970RJT1-F1
#
_entry.id   AF-A0A970RJT1-F1
#
_cell.length_a   1.000
_cell.length_b   1.000
_cell.length_c   1.000
_cell.angle_alpha   90.00
_cell.angle_beta   90.00
_cell.angle_gamma   90.00
#
_symmetry.space_group_name_H-M   'P 1'
#
loop_
_entity.id
_entity.type
_entity.pdbx_description
1 polymer ?
#
loop_
_entity_poly.entity_id
_entity_poly.type
_entity_poly.pdbx_seq_one_letter_code
_entity_poly.pdbx_strand_id
1 'polypeptide(L)'
;FKGKQVLFSAFLLTMMIPGTITMIPNFITLKTMRLLNTYTALVLPSLCNSMGIFLMRQNFVKIHDEYLEAAVMDGASLYRIFWTIILPLAKPVLFTMGLFNFMGAWNNFLWPLIILTDRKKWTLQLGLSNLGSNFYNYQHYQMAGALISIVPIIIVYLISQRYVEQGLSTGGIKG
;
A
#
# COMPACT_ATOMS: atom_id res chain seq x y z
N PHE A 1 18.42 4.17 -19.51
CA PHE A 1 19.04 5.51 -19.69
C PHE A 1 20.26 5.67 -18.79
N LYS A 2 21.21 6.53 -19.17
CA LYS A 2 22.41 6.85 -18.36
C LYS A 2 21.97 7.56 -17.07
N GLY A 3 22.50 7.17 -15.91
CA GLY A 3 22.11 7.73 -14.59
C GLY A 3 20.98 7.00 -13.86
N LYS A 4 20.40 5.92 -14.43
CA LYS A 4 19.31 5.15 -13.80
C LYS A 4 19.64 4.61 -12.40
N GLN A 5 20.91 4.28 -12.15
CA GLN A 5 21.35 3.78 -10.84
C GLN A 5 21.44 4.90 -9.81
N VAL A 6 21.93 6.09 -10.19
CA VAL A 6 22.01 7.25 -9.30
C VAL A 6 20.62 7.70 -8.87
N LEU A 7 19.69 7.81 -9.83
CA LEU A 7 18.30 8.19 -9.54
C LEU A 7 17.61 7.15 -8.65
N PHE A 8 17.87 5.85 -8.87
CA PHE A 8 17.34 4.80 -8.03
C PHE A 8 17.95 4.82 -6.62
N SER A 9 19.25 5.05 -6.48
CA SER A 9 19.89 5.21 -5.17
C SER A 9 19.37 6.43 -4.41
N ALA A 10 19.18 7.56 -5.09
CA ALA A 10 18.55 8.74 -4.50
C ALA A 10 17.11 8.44 -4.04
N PHE A 11 16.36 7.67 -4.83
CA PHE A 11 15.04 7.21 -4.45
C PHE A 11 15.07 6.30 -3.20
N LEU A 12 16.03 5.37 -3.10
CA LEU A 12 16.19 4.51 -1.92
C LEU A 12 16.46 5.32 -0.64
N LEU A 13 17.24 6.40 -0.73
CA LEU A 13 17.50 7.29 0.41
C LEU A 13 16.19 7.88 0.97
N THR A 14 15.19 8.13 0.13
CA THR A 14 13.88 8.63 0.60
C THR A 14 13.13 7.61 1.46
N MET A 15 13.40 6.30 1.30
CA MET A 15 12.81 5.24 2.12
C MET A 15 13.35 5.24 3.56
N MET A 16 14.53 5.82 3.78
CA MET A 16 15.12 5.94 5.12
C MET A 16 14.44 7.02 5.95
N ILE A 17 13.65 7.90 5.33
CA ILE A 17 12.91 8.96 6.03
C ILE A 17 11.68 8.32 6.71
N PRO A 18 11.57 8.37 8.05
CA PRO A 18 10.42 7.84 8.75
C PRO A 18 9.14 8.62 8.38
N GLY A 19 8.04 7.90 8.12
CA GLY A 19 6.76 8.51 7.74
C GLY A 19 6.20 9.50 8.76
N THR A 20 6.53 9.33 10.04
CA THR A 20 6.13 10.28 11.10
C THR A 20 6.74 11.66 10.91
N ILE A 21 7.96 11.75 10.35
CA ILE A 21 8.62 13.04 10.09
C ILE A 21 7.93 13.78 8.95
N THR A 22 7.50 13.07 7.91
CA THR A 22 6.80 13.65 6.76
C THR A 22 5.34 14.00 7.06
N MET A 23 4.81 13.58 8.21
CA MET A 23 3.43 13.82 8.62
C MET A 23 3.07 15.30 8.74
N ILE A 24 3.92 16.11 9.38
CA ILE A 24 3.69 17.56 9.55
C ILE A 24 3.73 18.29 8.19
N PRO A 25 4.77 18.11 7.34
CA PRO A 25 4.78 18.68 5.99
C PRO A 25 3.56 18.29 5.14
N ASN A 26 3.14 17.02 5.20
CA ASN A 26 1.96 16.55 4.47
C ASN A 26 0.68 17.21 4.96
N PHE A 27 0.53 17.37 6.29
CA PHE A 27 -0.61 18.09 6.88
C PHE A 27 -0.66 19.54 6.40
N ILE A 28 0.47 20.26 6.46
CA ILE A 28 0.57 21.65 6.00
C ILE A 28 0.21 21.74 4.51
N THR A 29 0.72 20.82 3.69
CA THR A 29 0.43 20.78 2.25
C THR A 29 -1.07 20.61 1.98
N LEU A 30 -1.71 19.63 2.63
CA LEU A 30 -3.15 19.39 2.49
C LEU A 30 -4.00 20.54 3.04
N LYS A 31 -3.53 21.20 4.10
CA LYS A 31 -4.15 22.43 4.64
C LYS A 31 -4.14 23.55 3.62
N THR A 32 -2.99 23.81 3.00
CA THR A 32 -2.83 24.83 1.95
C THR A 32 -3.70 24.51 0.73
N MET A 33 -3.82 23.23 0.37
CA MET A 33 -4.71 22.75 -0.69
C MET A 33 -6.20 22.72 -0.29
N ARG A 34 -6.53 23.06 0.97
CA ARG A 34 -7.90 23.01 1.53
C ARG A 34 -8.56 21.62 1.44
N LEU A 35 -7.78 20.56 1.55
CA LEU A 35 -8.24 19.17 1.47
C LEU A 35 -8.50 18.52 2.83
N LEU A 36 -8.25 19.22 3.95
CA LEU A 36 -8.48 18.67 5.29
C LEU A 36 -9.93 18.24 5.49
N ASN A 37 -10.15 17.29 6.40
CA ASN A 37 -11.46 16.71 6.70
C ASN A 37 -12.16 16.08 5.47
N THR A 38 -11.37 15.48 4.57
CA THR A 38 -11.85 14.71 3.40
C THR A 38 -11.16 13.35 3.32
N TYR A 39 -11.80 12.37 2.66
CA TYR A 39 -11.16 11.08 2.36
C TYR A 39 -10.00 11.21 1.37
N THR A 40 -10.05 12.21 0.48
CA THR A 40 -8.94 12.51 -0.43
C THR A 40 -7.66 12.81 0.34
N ALA A 41 -7.73 13.57 1.43
CA ALA A 41 -6.58 13.84 2.29
C ALA A 41 -6.01 12.60 3.00
N LEU A 42 -6.81 11.53 3.17
CA LEU A 42 -6.32 10.25 3.68
C LEU A 42 -5.54 9.48 2.62
N VAL A 43 -6.03 9.49 1.38
CA VAL A 43 -5.50 8.65 0.29
C VAL A 43 -4.29 9.30 -0.39
N LEU A 44 -4.37 10.62 -0.65
CA LEU A 44 -3.42 11.33 -1.51
C LEU A 44 -1.94 11.14 -1.11
N PRO A 45 -1.54 11.27 0.18
CA PRO A 45 -0.14 11.11 0.57
C PRO A 45 0.37 9.67 0.42
N SER A 46 -0.54 8.69 0.44
CA SER A 46 -0.20 7.26 0.37
C SER A 46 -0.21 6.70 -1.06
N LEU A 47 -0.64 7.49 -2.06
CA LEU A 47 -0.66 7.05 -3.47
C LEU A 47 0.73 6.70 -4.00
N CYS A 48 1.74 7.46 -3.57
CA CYS A 48 3.13 7.24 -3.95
C CYS A 48 3.86 6.55 -2.79
N ASN A 49 3.90 5.22 -2.81
CA ASN A 49 4.59 4.43 -1.80
C ASN A 49 5.99 4.03 -2.29
N SER A 50 7.02 4.43 -1.54
CA SER A 50 8.40 4.21 -1.91
C SER A 50 8.82 2.72 -1.89
N MET A 51 8.38 1.99 -0.85
CA MET A 51 8.51 0.52 -0.76
C MET A 51 7.76 -0.18 -1.90
N GLY A 52 6.60 0.38 -2.27
CA GLY A 52 5.81 0.05 -3.45
C GLY A 52 6.64 -0.08 -4.72
N ILE A 53 7.26 1.04 -5.08
CA ILE A 53 8.08 1.16 -6.29
C ILE A 53 9.33 0.29 -6.18
N PHE A 54 9.97 0.24 -5.01
CA PHE A 54 11.16 -0.58 -4.79
C PHE A 54 10.91 -2.06 -5.09
N LEU A 55 9.91 -2.66 -4.41
CA LEU A 55 9.61 -4.08 -4.56
C LEU A 55 9.17 -4.42 -5.99
N MET A 56 8.34 -3.57 -6.61
CA MET A 56 7.92 -3.77 -8.00
C MET A 56 9.11 -3.74 -8.97
N ARG A 57 10.05 -2.81 -8.79
CA ARG A 57 11.28 -2.79 -9.58
C ARG A 57 12.11 -4.04 -9.34
N GLN A 58 12.28 -4.47 -8.09
CA GLN A 58 13.03 -5.70 -7.78
C GLN A 58 12.38 -6.93 -8.42
N ASN A 59 11.05 -6.97 -8.52
CA ASN A 59 10.36 -8.03 -9.22
C ASN A 59 10.59 -7.97 -10.74
N PHE A 60 10.46 -6.80 -11.36
CA PHE A 60 10.66 -6.66 -12.80
C PHE A 60 12.08 -6.98 -13.26
N VAL A 61 13.10 -6.66 -12.47
CA VAL A 61 14.50 -6.98 -12.79
C VAL A 61 14.77 -8.50 -12.78
N LYS A 62 13.93 -9.31 -12.14
CA LYS A 62 14.04 -10.78 -12.16
C LYS A 62 13.43 -11.43 -13.41
N ILE A 63 12.65 -10.68 -14.19
CA ILE A 63 12.04 -11.19 -15.43
C ILE A 63 13.13 -11.21 -16.49
N HIS A 64 13.37 -12.38 -17.09
CA HIS A 64 14.40 -12.56 -18.12
C HIS A 64 14.07 -11.74 -19.38
N ASP A 65 15.10 -11.12 -19.97
CA ASP A 65 14.93 -10.26 -21.16
C ASP A 65 14.42 -11.04 -22.39
N GLU A 66 14.61 -12.36 -22.43
CA GLU A 66 14.10 -13.25 -23.50
C GLU A 66 12.58 -13.10 -23.74
N TYR A 67 11.79 -12.90 -22.67
CA TYR A 67 10.36 -12.66 -22.80
C TYR A 67 10.03 -11.36 -23.54
N LEU A 68 10.86 -10.33 -23.36
CA LEU A 68 10.72 -9.03 -24.02
C LEU A 68 11.16 -9.15 -25.48
N GLU A 69 12.29 -9.79 -25.73
CA GLU A 69 12.84 -9.98 -27.08
C GLU A 69 11.88 -10.78 -27.96
N ALA A 70 11.33 -11.90 -27.47
CA ALA A 70 10.34 -12.69 -28.19
C ALA A 70 9.09 -11.87 -28.56
N ALA A 71 8.57 -11.09 -27.60
CA ALA A 71 7.40 -10.26 -27.85
C ALA A 71 7.65 -9.11 -28.85
N VAL A 72 8.86 -8.56 -28.85
CA VAL A 72 9.27 -7.56 -29.85
C VAL A 72 9.41 -8.20 -31.24
N MET A 73 9.94 -9.42 -31.32
CA MET A 73 10.00 -10.19 -32.57
C MET A 73 8.60 -10.51 -33.12
N ASP A 74 7.62 -10.75 -32.24
CA ASP A 74 6.20 -10.91 -32.58
C ASP A 74 5.49 -9.58 -32.93
N GLY A 75 6.21 -8.46 -32.96
CA GLY A 75 5.67 -7.14 -33.28
C GLY A 75 4.79 -6.52 -32.19
N ALA A 76 4.89 -7.00 -30.94
CA ALA A 76 4.12 -6.44 -29.83
C ALA A 76 4.63 -5.04 -29.44
N SER A 77 3.71 -4.09 -29.24
CA SER A 77 4.04 -2.79 -28.68
C SER A 77 4.39 -2.89 -27.19
N LEU A 78 5.16 -1.92 -26.68
CA LEU A 78 5.53 -1.87 -25.25
C LEU A 78 4.31 -1.93 -24.32
N TYR A 79 3.21 -1.27 -24.70
CA TYR A 79 1.96 -1.31 -23.94
C TYR A 79 1.39 -2.73 -23.88
N ARG A 80 1.36 -3.45 -25.01
CA ARG A 80 0.90 -4.84 -25.06
C ARG A 80 1.81 -5.76 -24.24
N ILE A 81 3.12 -5.59 -24.34
CA ILE A 81 4.11 -6.33 -23.56
C ILE A 81 3.87 -6.14 -22.06
N PHE A 82 3.65 -4.90 -21.63
CA PHE A 82 3.40 -4.60 -20.22
C PHE A 82 2.14 -5.32 -19.70
N TRP A 83 1.00 -5.19 -20.37
CA TRP A 83 -0.26 -5.74 -19.89
C TRP A 83 -0.38 -7.27 -20.04
N THR A 84 0.29 -7.85 -21.04
CA THR A 84 0.13 -9.26 -21.39
C THR A 84 1.21 -10.14 -20.78
N ILE A 85 2.40 -9.60 -20.52
CA ILE A 85 3.56 -10.37 -20.05
C ILE A 85 4.01 -9.88 -18.67
N ILE A 86 4.45 -8.62 -18.58
CA ILE A 86 5.08 -8.09 -17.36
C ILE A 86 4.10 -8.05 -16.19
N LEU A 87 2.89 -7.53 -16.39
CA LEU A 87 1.89 -7.38 -15.34
C LEU A 87 1.38 -8.73 -14.82
N PRO A 88 1.04 -9.73 -15.66
CA PRO A 88 0.69 -11.07 -15.20
C PRO A 88 1.78 -11.75 -14.37
N LEU A 89 3.05 -11.64 -14.79
CA LEU A 89 4.19 -12.18 -14.04
C LEU A 89 4.40 -11.47 -12.69
N ALA A 90 4.01 -10.20 -12.58
CA ALA A 90 4.08 -9.44 -11.34
C ALA A 90 2.86 -9.57 -10.42
N LYS A 91 1.81 -10.31 -10.82
CA LYS A 91 0.60 -10.51 -10.00
C LYS A 91 0.91 -10.98 -8.57
N PRO A 92 1.77 -11.99 -8.34
CA PRO A 92 2.05 -12.48 -6.98
C PRO A 92 2.52 -11.36 -6.04
N VAL A 93 3.49 -10.56 -6.51
CA VAL A 93 4.04 -9.43 -5.76
C VAL A 93 3.01 -8.32 -5.60
N LEU A 94 2.26 -7.98 -6.64
CA LEU A 94 1.23 -6.94 -6.60
C LEU A 94 0.13 -7.24 -5.58
N PHE A 95 -0.42 -8.45 -5.57
CA PHE A 95 -1.45 -8.84 -4.62
C PHE A 95 -0.92 -8.91 -3.19
N THR A 96 0.31 -9.41 -3.00
CA THR A 96 0.97 -9.44 -1.70
C THR A 96 1.15 -8.04 -1.13
N MET A 97 1.66 -7.12 -1.94
CA MET A 97 1.84 -5.73 -1.54
C MET A 97 0.52 -4.99 -1.35
N GLY A 98 -0.46 -5.27 -2.20
CA GLY A 98 -1.82 -4.74 -2.08
C GLY A 98 -2.46 -5.12 -0.75
N LEU A 99 -2.31 -6.38 -0.32
CA LEU A 99 -2.75 -6.85 1.00
C LEU A 99 -2.07 -6.07 2.13
N PHE A 100 -0.74 -5.97 2.13
CA PHE A 100 -0.01 -5.26 3.19
C PHE A 100 -0.37 -3.76 3.22
N ASN A 101 -0.51 -3.12 2.07
CA ASN A 101 -0.90 -1.72 1.97
C ASN A 101 -2.34 -1.51 2.44
N PHE A 102 -3.26 -2.40 2.07
CA PHE A 102 -4.63 -2.39 2.58
C PHE A 102 -4.66 -2.54 4.09
N MET A 103 -3.95 -3.53 4.64
CA MET A 103 -3.85 -3.74 6.09
C MET A 103 -3.29 -2.49 6.79
N GLY A 104 -2.23 -1.88 6.24
CA GLY A 104 -1.65 -0.66 6.79
C GLY A 104 -2.62 0.52 6.77
N ALA A 105 -3.28 0.76 5.65
CA ALA A 105 -4.26 1.83 5.50
C ALA A 105 -5.50 1.60 6.38
N TRP A 106 -5.98 0.37 6.44
CA TRP A 106 -7.12 -0.03 7.28
C TRP A 106 -6.77 0.15 8.75
N ASN A 107 -5.64 -0.36 9.24
CA ASN A 107 -5.25 -0.22 10.65
C ASN A 107 -4.77 1.20 11.03
N ASN A 108 -4.69 2.13 10.08
CA ASN A 108 -4.16 3.46 10.36
C ASN A 108 -5.11 4.26 11.26
N PHE A 109 -4.62 4.58 12.45
CA PHE A 109 -5.31 5.42 13.42
C PHE A 109 -4.83 6.87 13.40
N LEU A 110 -3.50 7.06 13.40
CA LEU A 110 -2.88 8.35 13.69
C LEU A 110 -3.16 9.38 12.58
N TRP A 111 -3.08 8.99 11.31
CA TRP A 111 -3.31 9.93 10.21
C TRP A 111 -4.76 10.39 10.11
N PRO A 112 -5.78 9.50 10.15
CA PRO A 112 -7.18 9.93 10.24
C PRO A 112 -7.48 10.82 11.44
N LEU A 113 -6.89 10.54 12.62
CA LEU A 113 -7.07 11.35 13.82
C LEU A 113 -6.66 12.82 13.59
N ILE A 114 -5.58 13.06 12.85
CA ILE A 114 -5.06 14.41 12.58
C ILE A 114 -5.85 15.11 11.46
N ILE A 115 -6.32 14.35 10.47
CA ILE A 115 -6.91 14.90 9.24
C ILE A 115 -8.43 15.10 9.34
N LEU A 116 -9.14 14.21 10.04
CA LEU A 116 -10.60 14.19 10.08
C LEU A 116 -11.12 14.88 11.34
N THR A 117 -11.79 16.01 11.16
CA THR A 117 -12.40 16.77 12.25
C THR A 117 -13.86 16.37 12.48
N ASP A 118 -14.60 15.98 11.44
CA ASP A 118 -15.98 15.53 11.58
C ASP A 118 -16.07 14.07 12.02
N ARG A 119 -16.76 13.84 13.14
CA ARG A 119 -17.03 12.48 13.66
C ARG A 119 -17.73 11.57 12.65
N LYS A 120 -18.58 12.14 11.79
CA LYS A 120 -19.29 11.39 10.72
C LYS A 120 -18.35 10.82 9.66
N LYS A 121 -17.13 11.34 9.54
CA LYS A 121 -16.15 10.92 8.54
C LYS A 121 -15.10 9.95 9.11
N TRP A 122 -15.09 9.74 10.42
CA TRP A 122 -14.07 8.92 11.08
C TRP A 122 -13.99 7.52 10.49
N THR A 123 -12.77 7.01 10.40
CA THR A 123 -12.53 5.61 10.09
C THR A 123 -13.00 4.74 11.25
N LEU A 124 -13.24 3.45 10.96
CA LEU A 124 -13.65 2.48 11.98
C LEU A 124 -12.67 2.47 13.16
N GLN A 125 -11.37 2.51 12.89
CA GLN A 125 -10.30 2.44 13.86
C GLN A 125 -10.31 3.65 14.79
N LEU A 126 -10.50 4.85 14.21
CA LEU A 126 -10.63 6.09 14.96
C LEU A 126 -11.90 6.09 15.83
N GLY A 127 -13.02 5.64 15.26
CA GLY A 127 -14.29 5.51 15.97
C GLY A 127 -14.22 4.54 17.15
N LEU A 128 -13.63 3.36 16.96
CA LEU A 128 -13.47 2.35 18.00
C LEU A 128 -12.57 2.83 19.14
N SER A 129 -11.47 3.52 18.85
CA SER A 129 -10.60 4.11 19.86
C SER A 129 -11.33 5.13 20.74
N ASN A 130 -12.22 5.93 20.14
CA ASN A 130 -13.01 6.92 20.86
C ASN A 130 -14.06 6.31 21.82
N LEU A 131 -14.55 5.11 21.55
CA LEU A 131 -15.50 4.39 22.43
C LEU A 131 -14.85 4.01 23.76
N GLY A 132 -13.57 3.60 23.73
CA GLY A 132 -12.82 3.20 24.92
C GLY A 132 -12.42 4.35 25.84
N SER A 133 -12.21 5.55 25.29
CA SER A 133 -11.69 6.69 26.06
C SER A 133 -12.77 7.52 26.78
N ASN A 134 -14.00 7.56 26.25
CA ASN A 134 -15.05 8.44 26.80
C ASN A 134 -16.03 7.74 27.73
N PHE A 135 -16.05 6.40 27.75
CA PHE A 135 -17.09 5.65 28.45
C PHE A 135 -16.55 4.30 28.95
N TYR A 136 -16.19 4.23 30.23
CA TYR A 136 -15.77 2.97 30.89
C TYR A 136 -16.77 1.81 30.68
N ASN A 137 -18.05 2.11 30.47
CA ASN A 137 -19.10 1.11 30.24
C ASN A 137 -19.18 0.56 28.79
N TYR A 138 -18.42 1.09 27.83
CA TYR A 138 -18.49 0.66 26.42
C TYR A 138 -17.28 -0.14 25.93
N GLN A 139 -16.40 -0.58 26.83
CA GLN A 139 -15.23 -1.40 26.49
C GLN A 139 -15.64 -2.70 25.77
N HIS A 140 -16.76 -3.33 26.14
CA HIS A 140 -17.27 -4.52 25.46
C HIS A 140 -17.65 -4.25 23.99
N TYR A 141 -18.23 -3.09 23.69
CA TYR A 141 -18.53 -2.70 22.30
C TYR A 141 -17.27 -2.43 21.50
N GLN A 142 -16.24 -1.83 22.12
CA GLN A 142 -14.95 -1.65 21.48
C GLN A 142 -14.29 -2.99 21.13
N MET A 143 -14.32 -3.97 22.05
CA MET A 143 -13.80 -5.31 21.80
C MET A 143 -14.56 -6.03 20.69
N ALA A 144 -15.90 -5.99 20.70
CA ALA A 144 -16.72 -6.56 19.64
C ALA A 144 -16.46 -5.89 18.28
N GLY A 145 -16.35 -4.56 18.25
CA GLY A 145 -16.02 -3.80 17.05
C GLY A 145 -14.61 -4.09 16.53
N ALA A 146 -13.64 -4.32 17.42
CA ALA A 146 -12.30 -4.75 17.03
C ALA A 146 -12.33 -6.11 16.32
N LEU A 147 -13.12 -7.08 16.82
CA LEU A 147 -13.32 -8.36 16.14
C LEU A 147 -13.94 -8.18 14.74
N ILE A 148 -14.98 -7.35 14.61
CA ILE A 148 -15.61 -7.04 13.32
C ILE A 148 -14.61 -6.38 12.36
N SER A 149 -13.71 -5.52 12.87
CA SER A 149 -12.71 -4.83 12.06
C SER A 149 -11.71 -5.75 11.38
N ILE A 150 -11.57 -7.00 11.84
CA ILE A 150 -10.72 -8.03 11.23
C ILE A 150 -11.38 -8.63 9.98
N VAL A 151 -12.70 -8.66 9.89
CA VAL A 151 -13.44 -9.31 8.79
C VAL A 151 -13.00 -8.80 7.41
N PRO A 152 -12.89 -7.49 7.15
CA PRO A 152 -12.43 -7.00 5.85
C PRO A 152 -11.00 -7.43 5.52
N ILE A 153 -10.11 -7.51 6.52
CA ILE A 153 -8.74 -7.98 6.33
C ILE A 153 -8.74 -9.45 5.90
N ILE A 154 -9.55 -10.29 6.54
CA ILE A 154 -9.69 -11.71 6.18
C ILE A 154 -10.20 -11.83 4.74
N ILE A 155 -11.20 -11.05 4.33
CA ILE A 155 -11.73 -11.09 2.96
C ILE A 155 -10.62 -10.76 1.95
N VAL A 156 -9.88 -9.67 2.17
CA VAL A 156 -8.79 -9.26 1.27
C VAL A 156 -7.66 -10.30 1.26
N TYR A 157 -7.36 -10.91 2.42
CA TYR A 157 -6.42 -12.01 2.52
C TYR A 157 -6.87 -13.22 1.70
N LEU A 158 -8.11 -13.70 1.84
CA LEU A 158 -8.63 -14.86 1.10
C LEU A 158 -8.57 -14.65 -0.42
N ILE A 159 -8.84 -13.43 -0.90
CA ILE A 159 -8.70 -13.07 -2.32
C ILE A 159 -7.22 -13.13 -2.77
N SER A 160 -6.31 -12.75 -1.88
CA SER A 160 -4.88 -12.61 -2.17
C SER A 160 -4.05 -13.86 -1.84
N GLN A 161 -4.56 -14.81 -1.04
CA GLN A 161 -3.78 -15.87 -0.40
C GLN A 161 -2.97 -16.71 -1.40
N ARG A 162 -3.61 -17.11 -2.52
CA ARG A 162 -2.95 -17.90 -3.58
C ARG A 162 -1.75 -17.18 -4.19
N TYR A 163 -1.80 -15.86 -4.25
CA TYR A 163 -0.74 -15.02 -4.80
C TYR A 163 0.36 -14.76 -3.78
N VAL A 164 -0.01 -14.64 -2.50
CA VAL A 164 0.93 -14.52 -1.38
C VAL A 164 1.79 -15.79 -1.27
N GLU A 165 1.17 -16.97 -1.32
CA GLU A 165 1.90 -18.26 -1.31
C GLU A 165 2.87 -18.38 -2.49
N GLN A 166 2.42 -18.02 -3.70
CA GLN A 166 3.26 -18.02 -4.90
C GLN A 166 4.43 -17.02 -4.78
N GLY A 167 4.16 -15.81 -4.31
CA GLY A 167 5.17 -14.75 -4.14
C GLY A 167 6.24 -15.10 -3.10
N LEU A 168 5.86 -15.77 -2.01
CA LEU A 168 6.80 -16.29 -1.01
C LEU A 168 7.64 -17.45 -1.57
N SER A 169 7.03 -18.35 -2.34
CA SER A 169 7.71 -19.51 -2.93
C SER A 169 8.70 -19.19 -4.07
N THR A 170 8.62 -18.00 -4.67
CA THR A 170 9.57 -17.53 -5.70
C THR A 170 10.75 -16.75 -5.10
N GLY A 171 10.66 -16.35 -3.83
CA GLY A 171 11.73 -15.69 -3.08
C GLY A 171 12.49 -16.63 -2.14
N GLY A 172 11.90 -17.76 -1.76
CA GLY A 172 12.51 -18.81 -0.93
C GLY A 172 12.61 -20.10 -1.72
N ILE A 173 13.83 -20.60 -1.85
CA ILE A 173 14.17 -21.94 -2.35
C ILE A 173 13.19 -22.94 -1.72
N LYS A 174 12.30 -23.52 -2.53
CA LYS A 174 11.60 -24.74 -2.15
C LYS A 174 12.65 -25.85 -2.11
N GLY A 175 12.97 -26.31 -0.90
CA GLY A 175 13.25 -27.74 -0.70
C GLY A 175 11.97 -28.55 -0.85
#